data_AF-A0A1W6WYB2-F1
#
_entry.id   AF-A0A1W6WYB2-F1
#
_cell.length_a   1.000
_cell.length_b   1.000
_cell.length_c   1.000
_cell.angle_alpha   90.00
_cell.angle_beta   90.00
_cell.angle_gamma   90.00
#
_symmetry.space_group_name_H-M   'P 1'
#
loop_
_entity.id
_entity.type
_entity.pdbx_description
1 polymer ?
#
loop_
_entity_poly.entity_id
_entity_poly.type
_entity_poly.pdbx_seq_one_letter_code
_entity_poly.pdbx_strand_id
1 'polypeptide(L)'
;MKYSFKIPKLFGSKKEKNNFAHTVGDPNEQLLTAIAPSHIVEMENGVKLGSNHTRTLLVLDYETIIHQQRIQELNELSENVSFTYYIKEFNSAEVKEQLSKSVKQNKIKMKSQHADAYTVADAEAQVDSAIQMLRDIATANDKIYLFHTYIHLSCTSLEELNNLTTLIKSRMGAIGTAHSPSIRALDAFRAFLPLANNTIPEMTYRMMNSEAVSYFFPFHENEMFSETGIVNGKNMTTGNVVIVDDENLLNKHEFVIGISGSGKSTYLFADMMRKWQFGRRVIAIDPKGGATRS
;
A
#
# COMPACT_ATOMS: atom_id res chain seq x y z
N MET A 1 -80.97 10.75 -0.71
CA MET A 1 -79.62 10.64 -0.10
C MET A 1 -78.81 9.61 -0.86
N LYS A 2 -77.62 9.97 -1.37
CA LYS A 2 -76.68 9.02 -2.02
C LYS A 2 -75.43 8.92 -1.15
N TYR A 3 -75.19 7.77 -0.52
CA TYR A 3 -73.92 7.48 0.14
C TYR A 3 -72.92 6.97 -0.90
N SER A 4 -71.77 7.63 -1.01
CA SER A 4 -70.72 7.28 -1.97
C SER A 4 -69.63 6.47 -1.27
N PHE A 5 -69.42 5.22 -1.69
CA PHE A 5 -68.31 4.39 -1.25
C PHE A 5 -66.99 4.91 -1.85
N LYS A 6 -66.04 5.33 -1.00
CA LYS A 6 -64.66 5.61 -1.42
C LYS A 6 -63.79 4.37 -1.22
N ILE A 7 -63.38 3.74 -2.32
CA ILE A 7 -62.32 2.74 -2.34
C ILE A 7 -60.97 3.48 -2.24
N PRO A 8 -60.06 3.13 -1.30
CA PRO A 8 -58.72 3.70 -1.26
C PRO A 8 -57.90 3.28 -2.49
N LYS A 9 -57.19 4.22 -3.11
CA LYS A 9 -56.31 3.93 -4.26
C LYS A 9 -55.15 3.02 -3.84
N LEU A 10 -55.04 1.84 -4.44
CA LEU A 10 -53.77 1.14 -4.55
C LEU A 10 -52.86 1.86 -5.57
N PHE A 11 -51.55 1.63 -5.39
CA PHE A 11 -50.38 2.04 -6.20
C PHE A 11 -49.66 3.36 -5.82
N GLY A 12 -48.37 3.21 -5.47
CA GLY A 12 -47.36 4.11 -6.02
C GLY A 12 -46.41 4.87 -5.10
N SER A 13 -46.06 4.41 -3.89
CA SER A 13 -44.85 4.94 -3.23
C SER A 13 -43.61 4.34 -3.90
N LYS A 14 -42.80 5.19 -4.55
CA LYS A 14 -41.44 4.82 -4.98
C LYS A 14 -40.69 4.30 -3.75
N LYS A 15 -40.09 3.11 -3.85
CA LYS A 15 -39.00 2.72 -2.93
C LYS A 15 -37.85 3.71 -3.18
N GLU A 16 -37.63 4.61 -2.23
CA GLU A 16 -36.37 5.34 -2.17
C GLU A 16 -35.23 4.33 -2.04
N LYS A 17 -34.16 4.55 -2.80
CA LYS A 17 -32.94 3.77 -2.62
C LYS A 17 -32.33 4.24 -1.30
N ASN A 18 -32.32 3.37 -0.30
CA ASN A 18 -31.61 3.62 0.96
C ASN A 18 -30.13 3.87 0.66
N ASN A 19 -29.74 5.14 0.56
CA ASN A 19 -28.35 5.53 0.51
C ASN A 19 -27.71 5.20 1.85
N PHE A 20 -26.52 4.60 1.79
CA PHE A 20 -25.71 4.22 2.97
C PHE A 20 -25.47 5.40 3.95
N ALA A 21 -25.51 6.63 3.43
CA ALA A 21 -25.44 7.89 4.18
C ALA A 21 -26.54 8.09 5.23
N HIS A 22 -27.69 7.41 5.16
CA HIS A 22 -28.74 7.48 6.19
C HIS A 22 -28.60 6.41 7.30
N THR A 23 -27.68 5.46 7.15
CA THR A 23 -27.44 4.40 8.15
C THR A 23 -26.34 4.80 9.14
N VAL A 24 -25.44 5.69 8.73
CA VAL A 24 -24.53 6.41 9.64
C VAL A 24 -25.32 7.59 10.17
N GLY A 25 -25.53 7.67 11.49
CA GLY A 25 -26.27 8.76 12.11
C GLY A 25 -25.60 10.13 11.90
N ASP A 26 -26.30 11.21 12.26
CA ASP A 26 -25.78 12.57 12.15
C ASP A 26 -24.33 12.64 12.67
N PRO A 27 -23.39 13.19 11.87
CA PRO A 27 -21.98 13.12 12.20
C PRO A 27 -21.74 13.78 13.56
N ASN A 28 -21.12 13.04 14.48
CA ASN A 28 -20.86 13.50 15.84
C ASN A 28 -19.98 14.77 15.79
N GLU A 29 -20.60 15.94 15.97
CA GLU A 29 -19.93 17.24 15.86
C GLU A 29 -18.77 17.40 16.84
N GLN A 30 -18.86 16.77 18.03
CA GLN A 30 -17.78 16.76 19.02
C GLN A 30 -16.58 15.97 18.52
N LEU A 31 -16.81 14.81 17.88
CA LEU A 31 -15.75 14.02 17.25
C LEU A 31 -15.14 14.76 16.06
N LEU A 32 -15.97 15.35 15.19
CA LEU A 32 -15.50 16.13 14.04
C LEU A 32 -14.66 17.34 14.48
N THR A 33 -15.08 18.04 15.54
CA THR A 33 -14.33 19.17 16.10
C THR A 33 -13.02 18.73 16.75
N ALA A 34 -13.00 17.55 17.40
CA ALA A 34 -11.78 17.01 18.01
C ALA A 34 -10.72 16.55 16.99
N ILE A 35 -11.13 16.07 15.80
CA ILE A 35 -10.21 15.64 14.73
C ILE A 35 -9.92 16.75 13.69
N ALA A 36 -10.64 17.87 13.73
CA ALA A 36 -10.44 18.96 12.80
C ALA A 36 -9.10 19.68 13.06
N PRO A 37 -8.30 19.98 12.02
CA PRO A 37 -7.11 20.81 12.17
C PRO A 37 -7.52 22.25 12.52
N SER A 38 -6.71 22.93 13.35
CA SER A 38 -7.02 24.30 13.82
C SER A 38 -7.11 25.33 12.70
N HIS A 39 -6.39 25.12 11.60
CA HIS A 39 -6.55 25.83 10.34
C HIS A 39 -5.94 25.00 9.20
N ILE A 40 -6.41 25.24 7.97
CA ILE A 40 -5.84 24.70 6.73
C ILE A 40 -5.46 25.89 5.85
N VAL A 41 -4.19 25.96 5.43
CA VAL A 41 -3.70 26.95 4.46
C VAL A 41 -3.01 26.24 3.31
N GLU A 42 -3.49 26.47 2.10
CA GLU A 42 -2.84 25.98 0.89
C GLU A 42 -1.57 26.79 0.61
N MET A 43 -0.49 26.07 0.27
CA MET A 43 0.78 26.60 -0.17
C MET A 43 1.05 26.07 -1.59
N GLU A 44 1.93 26.73 -2.35
CA GLU A 44 2.19 26.37 -3.75
C GLU A 44 2.41 24.87 -3.96
N ASN A 45 3.24 24.25 -3.13
CA ASN A 45 3.62 22.83 -3.21
C ASN A 45 3.30 22.07 -1.91
N GLY A 46 2.27 22.44 -1.15
CA GLY A 46 1.94 21.79 0.12
C GLY A 46 0.73 22.37 0.84
N VAL A 47 0.41 21.83 2.00
CA VAL A 47 -0.69 22.31 2.85
C VAL A 47 -0.19 22.44 4.28
N LYS A 48 -0.42 23.59 4.91
CA LYS A 48 -0.21 23.78 6.33
C LYS A 48 -1.46 23.37 7.10
N LEU A 49 -1.29 22.41 8.02
CA LEU A 49 -2.34 21.86 8.87
C LEU A 49 -2.03 22.22 10.32
N GLY A 50 -2.60 23.32 10.81
CA GLY A 50 -2.27 23.85 12.12
C GLY A 50 -0.79 24.22 12.25
N SER A 51 -0.05 23.49 13.10
CA SER A 51 1.40 23.62 13.26
C SER A 51 2.20 22.95 12.16
N ASN A 52 1.65 21.90 11.53
CA ASN A 52 2.41 20.98 10.70
C ASN A 52 2.47 21.46 9.24
N HIS A 53 3.61 21.22 8.60
CA HIS A 53 3.82 21.45 7.18
C HIS A 53 3.71 20.11 6.47
N THR A 54 2.77 20.00 5.52
CA THR A 54 2.49 18.74 4.83
C THR A 54 2.57 18.88 3.31
N ARG A 55 2.80 17.76 2.62
CA ARG A 55 2.89 17.69 1.16
C ARG A 55 2.40 16.34 0.68
N THR A 56 1.37 16.31 -0.16
CA THR A 56 1.00 15.10 -0.90
C THR A 56 1.69 15.11 -2.26
N LEU A 57 2.49 14.07 -2.50
CA LEU A 57 3.12 13.79 -3.78
C LEU A 57 2.23 12.85 -4.60
N LEU A 58 2.31 13.03 -5.92
CA LEU A 58 1.66 12.22 -6.94
C LEU A 58 2.69 11.25 -7.52
N VAL A 59 2.39 9.96 -7.64
CA VAL A 59 3.28 9.05 -8.39
C VAL A 59 2.86 9.02 -9.85
N LEU A 60 3.76 9.51 -10.70
CA LEU A 60 3.65 9.60 -12.16
C LEU A 60 4.66 8.64 -12.80
N ASP A 61 4.56 8.45 -14.12
CA ASP A 61 5.64 7.91 -14.97
C ASP A 61 6.37 6.72 -14.34
N TYR A 62 5.61 5.71 -13.93
CA TYR A 62 6.17 4.52 -13.30
C TYR A 62 6.98 3.72 -14.32
N GLU A 63 8.07 3.15 -13.83
CA GLU A 63 8.95 2.25 -14.57
C GLU A 63 8.18 1.11 -15.25
N THR A 64 8.61 0.73 -16.46
CA THR A 64 7.92 -0.28 -17.27
C THR A 64 7.82 -1.63 -16.56
N ILE A 65 8.83 -1.97 -15.75
CA ILE A 65 8.89 -3.17 -14.91
C ILE A 65 8.94 -2.73 -13.45
N ILE A 66 7.99 -3.18 -12.63
CA ILE A 66 8.00 -2.95 -11.18
C ILE A 66 8.52 -4.20 -10.48
N HIS A 67 9.58 -4.05 -9.69
CA HIS A 67 10.12 -5.13 -8.87
C HIS A 67 9.58 -5.02 -7.43
N GLN A 68 9.02 -6.11 -6.90
CA GLN A 68 8.45 -6.21 -5.55
C GLN A 68 9.41 -5.68 -4.45
N GLN A 69 10.70 -6.02 -4.54
CA GLN A 69 11.73 -5.58 -3.60
C GLN A 69 11.82 -4.04 -3.48
N ARG A 70 11.64 -3.30 -4.59
CA ARG A 70 11.66 -1.83 -4.56
C ARG A 70 10.46 -1.25 -3.82
N ILE A 71 9.31 -1.91 -3.91
CA ILE A 71 8.11 -1.50 -3.16
C ILE A 71 8.27 -1.81 -1.67
N GLN A 72 8.94 -2.91 -1.31
CA GLN A 72 9.31 -3.21 0.08
C GLN A 72 10.26 -2.16 0.66
N GLU A 73 11.32 -1.78 -0.06
CA GLU A 73 12.26 -0.71 0.32
C GLU A 73 11.58 0.66 0.58
N LEU A 74 10.39 0.91 0.03
CA LEU A 74 9.58 2.10 0.33
C LEU A 74 8.68 1.94 1.55
N ASN A 75 8.10 0.75 1.75
CA ASN A 75 7.21 0.47 2.88
C ASN A 75 7.98 0.39 4.20
N GLU A 76 9.28 0.04 4.17
CA GLU A 76 10.19 -0.01 5.32
C GLU A 76 10.69 1.38 5.79
N LEU A 77 10.27 2.48 5.15
CA LEU A 77 10.72 3.82 5.52
C LEU A 77 10.13 4.26 6.88
N SER A 78 10.99 4.35 7.90
CA SER A 78 10.64 4.74 9.28
C SER A 78 10.36 6.24 9.48
N GLU A 79 9.88 6.93 8.44
CA GLU A 79 9.64 8.37 8.40
C GLU A 79 8.13 8.67 8.49
N ASN A 80 7.75 9.93 8.71
CA ASN A 80 6.34 10.37 8.73
C ASN A 80 5.76 10.44 7.30
N VAL A 81 5.58 9.26 6.70
CA VAL A 81 5.18 9.02 5.32
C VAL A 81 3.97 8.10 5.31
N SER A 82 2.93 8.48 4.57
CA SER A 82 1.71 7.66 4.42
C SER A 82 1.38 7.48 2.94
N PHE A 83 1.08 6.24 2.55
CA PHE A 83 0.68 5.90 1.19
C PHE A 83 -0.84 5.78 1.08
N THR A 84 -1.40 6.12 -0.08
CA THR A 84 -2.82 5.89 -0.40
C THR A 84 -2.95 5.47 -1.85
N TYR A 85 -3.62 4.34 -2.05
CA TYR A 85 -3.79 3.71 -3.35
C TYR A 85 -5.27 3.73 -3.75
N TYR A 86 -5.56 4.19 -4.96
CA TYR A 86 -6.87 3.98 -5.59
C TYR A 86 -6.74 2.91 -6.66
N ILE A 87 -7.59 1.88 -6.56
CA ILE A 87 -7.61 0.74 -7.47
C ILE A 87 -9.01 0.67 -8.07
N LYS A 88 -9.12 0.84 -9.38
CA LYS A 88 -10.40 0.75 -10.11
C LYS A 88 -10.26 -0.25 -11.25
N GLU A 89 -11.11 -1.28 -11.27
CA GLU A 89 -11.19 -2.20 -12.41
C GLU A 89 -11.56 -1.43 -13.68
N PHE A 90 -10.76 -1.59 -14.74
CA PHE A 90 -10.95 -0.87 -15.99
C PHE A 90 -11.66 -1.76 -17.00
N ASN A 91 -12.63 -1.20 -17.73
CA ASN A 91 -13.42 -1.99 -18.68
C ASN A 91 -12.52 -2.45 -19.84
N SER A 92 -12.45 -3.75 -20.11
CA SER A 92 -11.56 -4.34 -21.12
C SER A 92 -11.71 -3.77 -22.53
N ALA A 93 -12.87 -3.20 -22.89
CA ALA A 93 -13.06 -2.48 -24.16
C ALA A 93 -12.34 -1.12 -24.16
N GLU A 94 -12.48 -0.35 -23.07
CA GLU A 94 -11.82 0.94 -22.87
C GLU A 94 -10.29 0.77 -22.74
N VAL A 95 -9.83 -0.29 -22.05
CA VAL A 95 -8.38 -0.62 -21.97
C VAL A 95 -7.80 -0.77 -23.37
N LYS A 96 -8.46 -1.56 -24.24
CA LYS A 96 -7.97 -1.86 -25.59
C LYS A 96 -7.84 -0.60 -26.44
N GLU A 97 -8.80 0.31 -26.35
CA GLU A 97 -8.74 1.59 -27.07
C GLU A 97 -7.60 2.48 -26.54
N GLN A 98 -7.44 2.60 -25.21
CA GLN A 98 -6.42 3.46 -24.61
C GLN A 98 -5.00 2.91 -24.80
N LEU A 99 -4.77 1.60 -24.64
CA LEU A 99 -3.49 0.98 -24.97
C LEU A 99 -3.16 1.13 -26.47
N SER A 100 -4.15 0.98 -27.37
CA SER A 100 -3.94 1.20 -28.80
C SER A 100 -3.58 2.65 -29.14
N LYS A 101 -4.17 3.63 -28.44
CA LYS A 101 -3.79 5.05 -28.54
C LYS A 101 -2.36 5.28 -28.03
N SER A 102 -1.99 4.71 -26.88
CA SER A 102 -0.65 4.78 -26.30
C SER A 102 0.42 4.20 -27.24
N VAL A 103 0.21 2.99 -27.76
CA VAL A 103 1.10 2.36 -28.76
C VAL A 103 1.27 3.24 -29.99
N LYS A 104 0.20 3.89 -30.47
CA LYS A 104 0.28 4.83 -31.61
C LYS A 104 1.10 6.08 -31.26
N GLN A 105 0.90 6.66 -30.08
CA GLN A 105 1.63 7.84 -29.62
C GLN A 105 3.12 7.56 -29.42
N ASN A 106 3.48 6.46 -28.76
CA ASN A 106 4.88 6.11 -28.54
C ASN A 106 5.60 5.70 -29.84
N LYS A 107 4.93 5.01 -30.77
CA LYS A 107 5.45 4.80 -32.14
C LYS A 107 5.65 6.09 -32.95
N ILE A 108 4.99 7.19 -32.59
CA ILE A 108 5.26 8.52 -33.14
C ILE A 108 6.48 9.15 -32.46
N LYS A 109 6.59 9.06 -31.12
CA LYS A 109 7.79 9.52 -30.37
C LYS A 109 9.07 8.87 -30.90
N MET A 110 9.09 7.55 -31.08
CA MET A 110 10.22 6.79 -31.66
C MET A 110 10.67 7.30 -33.04
N LYS A 111 9.76 7.90 -33.81
CA LYS A 111 10.02 8.42 -35.16
C LYS A 111 10.29 9.92 -35.20
N SER A 112 10.34 10.58 -34.04
CA SER A 112 10.67 12.00 -33.94
C SER A 112 12.14 12.24 -34.26
N GLN A 113 12.43 13.17 -35.19
CA GLN A 113 13.80 13.58 -35.52
C GLN A 113 14.56 14.27 -34.37
N HIS A 114 13.87 14.59 -33.27
CA HIS A 114 14.44 15.27 -32.09
C HIS A 114 14.48 14.39 -30.83
N ALA A 115 14.12 13.10 -30.94
CA ALA A 115 14.26 12.16 -29.81
C ALA A 115 15.72 11.69 -29.69
N ASP A 116 16.24 11.65 -28.46
CA ASP A 116 17.53 11.02 -28.18
C ASP A 116 17.40 9.50 -28.06
N ALA A 117 18.54 8.79 -28.01
CA ALA A 117 18.57 7.33 -27.99
C ALA A 117 17.85 6.73 -26.76
N TYR A 118 17.86 7.44 -25.62
CA TYR A 118 17.15 7.00 -24.41
C TYR A 118 15.63 7.13 -24.57
N THR A 119 15.16 8.26 -25.09
CA THR A 119 13.74 8.53 -25.37
C THR A 119 13.17 7.52 -26.37
N VAL A 120 13.96 7.09 -27.36
CA VAL A 120 13.56 6.04 -28.30
C VAL A 120 13.45 4.68 -27.60
N ALA A 121 14.45 4.30 -26.78
CA ALA A 121 14.46 3.03 -26.06
C ALA A 121 13.34 2.91 -25.00
N ASP A 122 13.06 3.99 -24.26
CA ASP A 122 11.91 4.06 -23.35
C ASP A 122 10.58 3.94 -24.10
N ALA A 123 10.42 4.66 -25.22
CA ALA A 123 9.22 4.56 -26.04
C ALA A 123 9.04 3.14 -26.65
N GLU A 124 10.13 2.43 -26.99
CA GLU A 124 10.10 1.02 -27.39
C GLU A 124 9.63 0.11 -26.25
N ALA A 125 10.23 0.22 -25.06
CA ALA A 125 9.83 -0.57 -23.89
C ALA A 125 8.36 -0.36 -23.52
N GLN A 126 7.87 0.89 -23.59
CA GLN A 126 6.45 1.20 -23.37
C GLN A 126 5.53 0.60 -24.46
N VAL A 127 5.97 0.55 -25.72
CA VAL A 127 5.21 -0.09 -26.81
C VAL A 127 5.12 -1.60 -26.59
N ASP A 128 6.22 -2.25 -26.24
CA ASP A 128 6.26 -3.70 -26.02
C ASP A 128 5.45 -4.10 -24.79
N SER A 129 5.54 -3.34 -23.69
CA SER A 129 4.70 -3.53 -22.50
C SER A 129 3.21 -3.35 -22.80
N ALA A 130 2.82 -2.31 -23.54
CA ALA A 130 1.43 -2.11 -23.94
C ALA A 130 0.91 -3.20 -24.90
N ILE A 131 1.77 -3.74 -25.78
CA ILE A 131 1.43 -4.90 -26.62
C ILE A 131 1.29 -6.17 -25.77
N GLN A 132 2.13 -6.35 -24.74
CA GLN A 132 2.02 -7.47 -23.83
C GLN A 132 0.70 -7.42 -23.04
N MET A 133 0.36 -6.27 -22.43
CA MET A 133 -0.94 -6.09 -21.78
C MET A 133 -2.11 -6.36 -22.74
N LEU A 134 -2.03 -5.90 -24.00
CA LEU A 134 -3.05 -6.20 -25.02
C LEU A 134 -3.19 -7.70 -25.33
N ARG A 135 -2.09 -8.46 -25.28
CA ARG A 135 -2.10 -9.93 -25.40
C ARG A 135 -2.71 -10.55 -24.15
N ASP A 136 -2.30 -10.13 -22.96
CA ASP A 136 -2.76 -10.68 -21.69
C ASP A 136 -4.29 -10.52 -21.57
N ILE A 137 -4.86 -9.35 -21.92
CA ILE A 137 -6.32 -9.11 -21.98
C ILE A 137 -7.03 -10.00 -23.04
N ALA A 138 -6.30 -10.53 -24.03
CA ALA A 138 -6.84 -11.36 -25.10
C ALA A 138 -6.66 -12.87 -24.86
N THR A 139 -5.68 -13.29 -24.05
CA THR A 139 -5.34 -14.70 -23.78
C THR A 139 -5.70 -15.13 -22.37
N ALA A 140 -5.48 -14.28 -21.37
CA ALA A 140 -5.83 -14.48 -19.98
C ALA A 140 -7.11 -13.71 -19.63
N ASN A 141 -7.87 -14.21 -18.67
CA ASN A 141 -9.03 -13.49 -18.14
C ASN A 141 -8.60 -12.46 -17.07
N ASP A 142 -7.43 -11.83 -17.28
CA ASP A 142 -6.77 -10.99 -16.30
C ASP A 142 -7.36 -9.59 -16.26
N LYS A 143 -7.66 -9.16 -15.04
CA LYS A 143 -8.17 -7.81 -14.79
C LYS A 143 -7.04 -6.79 -14.88
N ILE A 144 -7.31 -5.73 -15.63
CA ILE A 144 -6.50 -4.52 -15.67
C ILE A 144 -7.15 -3.49 -14.76
N TYR A 145 -6.34 -2.83 -13.96
CA TYR A 145 -6.77 -1.78 -13.04
C TYR A 145 -6.18 -0.43 -13.44
N LEU A 146 -6.97 0.62 -13.25
CA LEU A 146 -6.44 1.96 -13.07
C LEU A 146 -5.92 2.06 -11.65
N PHE A 147 -4.61 2.28 -11.54
CA PHE A 147 -3.89 2.42 -10.29
C PHE A 147 -3.47 3.88 -10.12
N HIS A 148 -3.70 4.45 -8.94
CA HIS A 148 -3.25 5.78 -8.56
C HIS A 148 -2.55 5.69 -7.20
N THR A 149 -1.40 6.35 -7.03
CA THR A 149 -0.69 6.42 -5.75
C THR A 149 -0.48 7.86 -5.33
N TYR A 150 -0.77 8.12 -4.05
CA TYR A 150 -0.53 9.36 -3.35
C TYR A 150 0.40 9.08 -2.18
N ILE A 151 1.42 9.92 -1.98
CA ILE A 151 2.39 9.80 -0.87
C ILE A 151 2.30 11.08 -0.06
N HIS A 152 1.77 11.00 1.16
CA HIS A 152 1.63 12.15 2.05
C HIS A 152 2.79 12.21 3.03
N LEU A 153 3.37 13.41 3.16
CA LEU A 153 4.48 13.73 4.04
C LEU A 153 4.00 14.75 5.07
N SER A 154 4.33 14.55 6.36
CA SER A 154 3.98 15.50 7.42
C SER A 154 5.19 15.76 8.34
N CYS A 155 5.61 17.01 8.42
CA CYS A 155 6.75 17.45 9.24
C CYS A 155 6.38 18.65 10.12
N THR A 156 7.21 18.96 11.11
CA THR A 156 6.99 20.12 11.99
C THR A 156 7.49 21.40 11.32
N SER A 157 8.60 21.33 10.59
CA SER A 157 9.17 22.46 9.84
C SER A 157 9.09 22.29 8.32
N LEU A 158 9.16 23.41 7.59
CA LEU A 158 9.24 23.43 6.12
C LEU A 158 10.59 22.87 5.61
N GLU A 159 11.66 22.99 6.39
CA GLU A 159 12.98 22.46 6.07
C GLU A 159 12.99 20.93 6.13
N GLU A 160 12.49 20.33 7.22
CA GLU A 160 12.22 18.89 7.34
C GLU A 160 11.40 18.38 6.15
N LEU A 161 10.29 19.08 5.83
CA LEU A 161 9.41 18.69 4.74
C LEU A 161 10.14 18.66 3.38
N ASN A 162 11.02 19.62 3.11
CA ASN A 162 11.79 19.68 1.88
C ASN A 162 12.89 18.60 1.83
N ASN A 163 13.54 18.31 2.95
CA ASN A 163 14.53 17.23 3.07
C ASN A 163 13.87 15.86 2.86
N LEU A 164 12.76 15.58 3.56
CA LEU A 164 11.98 14.35 3.40
C LEU A 164 11.42 14.22 1.98
N THR A 165 10.93 15.31 1.38
CA THR A 165 10.49 15.31 -0.03
C THR A 165 11.61 14.90 -0.98
N THR A 166 12.82 15.38 -0.76
CA THR A 166 13.98 15.06 -1.61
C THR A 166 14.39 13.60 -1.45
N LEU A 167 14.40 13.09 -0.20
CA LEU A 167 14.63 11.69 0.10
C LEU A 167 13.61 10.77 -0.60
N ILE A 168 12.31 11.08 -0.46
CA ILE A 168 11.23 10.29 -1.08
C ILE A 168 11.29 10.34 -2.60
N LYS A 169 11.54 11.52 -3.21
CA LYS A 169 11.71 11.61 -4.67
C LYS A 169 12.89 10.78 -5.18
N SER A 170 14.00 10.76 -4.45
CA SER A 170 15.17 9.94 -4.77
C SER A 170 14.87 8.44 -4.67
N ARG A 171 14.21 7.99 -3.59
CA ARG A 171 13.81 6.58 -3.40
C ARG A 171 12.79 6.12 -4.44
N MET A 172 11.81 6.98 -4.76
CA MET A 172 10.77 6.69 -5.74
C MET A 172 11.33 6.51 -7.16
N GLY A 173 12.45 7.14 -7.52
CA GLY A 173 13.01 7.13 -8.87
C GLY A 173 13.38 5.74 -9.44
N ALA A 174 13.39 4.67 -8.64
CA ALA A 174 13.54 3.29 -9.11
C ALA A 174 12.20 2.59 -9.46
N ILE A 175 11.08 3.30 -9.30
CA ILE A 175 9.70 2.81 -9.44
C ILE A 175 8.84 3.78 -10.27
N GLY A 176 9.08 5.09 -10.15
CA GLY A 176 8.38 6.15 -10.89
C GLY A 176 8.71 7.56 -10.39
N THR A 177 8.12 8.57 -11.04
CA THR A 177 8.36 9.97 -10.71
C THR A 177 7.40 10.46 -9.62
N ALA A 178 7.91 10.77 -8.43
CA ALA A 178 7.12 11.44 -7.39
C ALA A 178 7.07 12.96 -7.63
N HIS A 179 5.91 13.45 -8.09
CA HIS A 179 5.68 14.84 -8.45
C HIS A 179 4.99 15.63 -7.32
N SER A 180 5.27 16.92 -7.21
CA SER A 180 4.60 17.83 -6.26
C SER A 180 3.66 18.73 -7.06
N PRO A 181 2.32 18.60 -6.93
CA PRO A 181 1.38 19.27 -7.81
C PRO A 181 1.23 20.74 -7.41
N SER A 182 1.99 21.60 -8.09
CA SER A 182 1.96 23.04 -7.84
C SER A 182 0.56 23.61 -8.07
N ILE A 183 0.08 24.47 -7.17
CA ILE A 183 -1.23 25.15 -7.22
C ILE A 183 -2.44 24.19 -7.04
N ARG A 184 -2.22 22.88 -6.88
CA ARG A 184 -3.27 21.87 -6.58
C ARG A 184 -2.94 21.05 -5.34
N ALA A 185 -2.23 21.66 -4.39
CA ALA A 185 -1.73 20.97 -3.20
C ALA A 185 -2.86 20.60 -2.23
N LEU A 186 -3.90 21.43 -2.11
CA LEU A 186 -5.09 21.14 -1.32
C LEU A 186 -5.93 20.02 -1.93
N ASP A 187 -6.04 19.98 -3.26
CA ASP A 187 -6.73 18.89 -3.94
C ASP A 187 -5.96 17.57 -3.78
N ALA A 188 -4.62 17.59 -3.91
CA ALA A 188 -3.80 16.41 -3.64
C ALA A 188 -3.90 15.94 -2.18
N PHE A 189 -3.97 16.86 -1.21
CA PHE A 189 -4.25 16.52 0.18
C PHE A 189 -5.63 15.85 0.34
N ARG A 190 -6.67 16.37 -0.30
CA ARG A 190 -8.01 15.75 -0.29
C ARG A 190 -8.03 14.35 -0.91
N ALA A 191 -7.27 14.10 -1.98
CA ALA A 191 -7.14 12.77 -2.58
C ALA A 191 -6.46 11.76 -1.64
N PHE A 192 -5.53 12.21 -0.79
CA PHE A 192 -4.91 11.37 0.23
C PHE A 192 -5.85 10.99 1.38
N LEU A 193 -6.82 11.85 1.74
CA LEU A 193 -7.73 11.55 2.85
C LEU A 193 -8.52 10.25 2.59
N PRO A 194 -8.78 9.43 3.64
CA PRO A 194 -9.47 8.14 3.53
C PRO A 194 -11.00 8.28 3.34
N LEU A 195 -11.41 9.22 2.48
CA LEU A 195 -12.80 9.55 2.14
C LEU A 195 -13.27 8.85 0.85
N ALA A 196 -12.46 7.93 0.31
CA ALA A 196 -12.68 7.23 -0.96
C ALA A 196 -12.94 8.18 -2.16
N ASN A 197 -12.41 9.40 -2.12
CA ASN A 197 -12.66 10.46 -3.09
C ASN A 197 -11.35 10.95 -3.72
N ASN A 198 -10.99 10.36 -4.85
CA ASN A 198 -9.89 10.87 -5.66
C ASN A 198 -10.32 12.15 -6.38
N THR A 199 -9.81 13.29 -5.92
CA THR A 199 -10.09 14.64 -6.45
C THR A 199 -9.32 15.00 -7.71
N ILE A 200 -8.20 14.30 -8.00
CA ILE A 200 -7.29 14.59 -9.13
C ILE A 200 -6.86 13.31 -9.89
N PRO A 201 -7.81 12.43 -10.27
CA PRO A 201 -7.50 11.15 -10.92
C PRO A 201 -6.81 11.33 -12.28
N GLU A 202 -7.05 12.45 -12.97
CA GLU A 202 -6.47 12.78 -14.27
C GLU A 202 -4.95 13.01 -14.22
N MET A 203 -4.37 13.23 -13.04
CA MET A 203 -2.94 13.46 -12.89
C MET A 203 -2.12 12.19 -12.59
N THR A 204 -2.72 11.12 -12.04
CA THR A 204 -1.97 10.03 -11.35
C THR A 204 -2.19 8.62 -11.91
N TYR A 205 -2.91 8.49 -13.02
CA TYR A 205 -3.39 7.20 -13.48
C TYR A 205 -2.30 6.37 -14.18
N ARG A 206 -2.15 5.11 -13.80
CA ARG A 206 -1.47 4.07 -14.61
C ARG A 206 -2.37 2.86 -14.81
N MET A 207 -2.20 2.18 -15.94
CA MET A 207 -2.78 0.86 -16.17
C MET A 207 -1.82 -0.22 -15.66
N MET A 208 -2.32 -1.15 -14.85
CA MET A 208 -1.53 -2.26 -14.29
C MET A 208 -2.36 -3.56 -14.32
N ASN A 209 -1.69 -4.71 -14.45
CA ASN A 209 -2.32 -6.02 -14.25
C ASN A 209 -2.48 -6.34 -12.76
N SER A 210 -3.20 -7.41 -12.44
CA SER A 210 -3.44 -7.85 -11.05
C SER A 210 -2.14 -8.09 -10.26
N GLU A 211 -1.12 -8.64 -10.92
CA GLU A 211 0.19 -8.94 -10.35
C GLU A 211 0.95 -7.67 -9.91
N ALA A 212 1.12 -6.70 -10.81
CA ALA A 212 1.83 -5.46 -10.49
C ALA A 212 1.13 -4.63 -9.39
N VAL A 213 -0.21 -4.66 -9.36
CA VAL A 213 -0.99 -4.04 -8.26
C VAL A 213 -0.78 -4.78 -6.93
N SER A 214 -0.60 -6.11 -6.96
CA SER A 214 -0.39 -6.91 -5.74
C SER A 214 0.86 -6.49 -4.95
N TYR A 215 1.91 -6.03 -5.64
CA TYR A 215 3.16 -5.60 -5.01
C TYR A 215 3.01 -4.40 -4.07
N PHE A 216 2.00 -3.54 -4.28
CA PHE A 216 1.73 -2.35 -3.46
C PHE A 216 0.94 -2.64 -2.18
N PHE A 217 0.41 -3.85 -1.99
CA PHE A 217 -0.22 -4.20 -0.72
C PHE A 217 0.84 -4.56 0.33
N PRO A 218 0.68 -4.12 1.60
CA PRO A 218 1.61 -4.42 2.68
C PRO A 218 1.40 -5.84 3.27
N PHE A 219 1.15 -6.84 2.42
CA PHE A 219 0.94 -8.24 2.82
C PHE A 219 2.19 -9.12 2.68
N HIS A 220 3.37 -8.49 2.57
CA HIS A 220 4.62 -9.20 2.29
C HIS A 220 5.14 -10.07 3.44
N GLU A 221 4.62 -9.88 4.66
CA GLU A 221 5.15 -10.53 5.86
C GLU A 221 4.09 -11.28 6.66
N ASN A 222 4.12 -12.61 6.53
CA ASN A 222 3.51 -13.51 7.51
C ASN A 222 4.48 -13.67 8.70
N GLU A 223 4.55 -12.68 9.59
CA GLU A 223 5.25 -12.87 10.86
C GLU A 223 4.49 -13.88 11.73
N MET A 224 5.18 -14.87 12.31
CA MET A 224 4.59 -15.70 13.35
C MET A 224 4.47 -14.87 14.63
N PHE A 225 3.31 -14.24 14.79
CA PHE A 225 2.91 -13.52 15.98
C PHE A 225 1.70 -14.22 16.60
N SER A 226 1.93 -14.94 17.70
CA SER A 226 0.86 -15.49 18.53
C SER A 226 0.56 -14.54 19.70
N GLU A 227 -0.71 -14.39 20.06
CA GLU A 227 -1.14 -13.59 21.23
C GLU A 227 -0.61 -14.17 22.56
N THR A 228 -0.22 -15.44 22.56
CA THR A 228 0.37 -16.19 23.67
C THR A 228 1.66 -16.88 23.24
N GLY A 229 2.39 -17.49 24.18
CA GLY A 229 3.57 -18.30 23.88
C GLY A 229 4.90 -17.65 24.28
N ILE A 230 5.98 -18.08 23.61
CA ILE A 230 7.36 -17.80 24.01
C ILE A 230 8.03 -16.89 22.98
N VAL A 231 8.79 -15.89 23.47
CA VAL A 231 9.64 -15.04 22.64
C VAL A 231 10.85 -15.83 22.16
N ASN A 232 10.89 -16.12 20.85
CA ASN A 232 11.99 -16.83 20.22
C ASN A 232 13.12 -15.89 19.76
N GLY A 233 12.78 -14.64 19.44
CA GLY A 233 13.76 -13.64 19.03
C GLY A 233 13.09 -12.41 18.44
N LYS A 234 13.78 -11.78 17.49
CA LYS A 234 13.24 -10.69 16.67
C LYS A 234 13.49 -10.95 15.20
N ASN A 235 12.58 -10.52 14.34
CA ASN A 235 12.83 -10.39 12.91
C ASN A 235 13.96 -9.36 12.72
N MET A 236 14.98 -9.70 11.92
CA MET A 236 16.13 -8.82 11.71
C MET A 236 15.84 -7.69 10.72
N THR A 237 14.79 -7.82 9.90
CA THR A 237 14.35 -6.82 8.92
C THR A 237 13.45 -5.78 9.60
N THR A 238 12.31 -6.21 10.16
CA THR A 238 11.33 -5.31 10.79
C THR A 238 11.71 -4.88 12.21
N GLY A 239 12.54 -5.66 12.90
CA GLY A 239 12.81 -5.49 14.34
C GLY A 239 11.72 -6.04 15.28
N ASN A 240 10.60 -6.53 14.74
CA ASN A 240 9.46 -7.04 15.51
C ASN A 240 9.81 -8.30 16.31
N VAL A 241 9.13 -8.48 17.44
CA VAL A 241 9.33 -9.65 18.32
C VAL A 241 8.59 -10.86 17.77
N VAL A 242 9.30 -11.98 17.61
CA VAL A 242 8.71 -13.25 17.14
C VAL A 242 8.24 -14.05 18.36
N ILE A 243 6.93 -14.25 18.45
CA ILE A 243 6.26 -14.96 19.56
C ILE A 243 5.57 -16.20 19.00
N VAL A 244 5.96 -17.38 19.49
CA VAL A 244 5.42 -18.66 19.04
C VAL A 244 4.79 -19.39 20.21
N ASP A 245 3.53 -19.80 20.04
CA ASP A 245 2.90 -20.80 20.89
C ASP A 245 2.84 -22.14 20.15
N ASP A 246 3.84 -22.98 20.41
CA ASP A 246 3.95 -24.35 19.92
C ASP A 246 2.87 -25.29 20.50
N GLU A 247 2.11 -24.90 21.53
CA GLU A 247 0.93 -25.67 21.93
C GLU A 247 -0.20 -25.58 20.89
N ASN A 248 -0.30 -24.46 20.16
CA ASN A 248 -1.31 -24.20 19.14
C ASN A 248 -0.90 -24.65 17.73
N LEU A 249 0.33 -25.14 17.54
CA LEU A 249 0.81 -25.64 16.25
C LEU A 249 0.35 -27.08 16.00
N LEU A 250 0.00 -27.38 14.74
CA LEU A 250 -0.34 -28.73 14.26
C LEU A 250 0.78 -29.75 14.57
N ASN A 251 2.03 -29.29 14.59
CA ASN A 251 3.20 -30.09 14.92
C ASN A 251 4.11 -29.26 15.84
N LYS A 252 4.54 -29.88 16.95
CA LYS A 252 5.34 -29.26 18.02
C LYS A 252 6.84 -29.55 17.90
N HIS A 253 7.27 -30.19 16.82
CA HIS A 253 8.68 -30.52 16.60
C HIS A 253 9.46 -29.30 16.09
N GLU A 254 10.58 -29.02 16.76
CA GLU A 254 11.49 -27.93 16.43
C GLU A 254 12.84 -28.50 15.96
N PHE A 255 13.42 -27.90 14.91
CA PHE A 255 14.71 -28.32 14.36
C PHE A 255 15.67 -27.14 14.22
N VAL A 256 16.72 -27.13 15.05
CA VAL A 256 17.69 -26.03 15.13
C VAL A 256 19.01 -26.43 14.44
N ILE A 257 19.36 -25.71 13.37
CA ILE A 257 20.56 -25.95 12.56
C ILE A 257 21.45 -24.69 12.48
N GLY A 258 22.73 -24.87 12.13
CA GLY A 258 23.72 -23.81 12.02
C GLY A 258 25.16 -24.30 12.16
N ILE A 259 26.14 -23.50 11.77
CA ILE A 259 27.58 -23.85 11.81
C ILE A 259 28.17 -23.83 13.23
N SER A 260 29.37 -24.40 13.44
CA SER A 260 30.02 -24.32 14.76
C SER A 260 30.20 -22.85 15.18
N GLY A 261 29.96 -22.54 16.45
CA GLY A 261 29.97 -21.16 16.96
C GLY A 261 28.71 -20.32 16.68
N SER A 262 27.75 -20.77 15.86
CA SER A 262 26.56 -19.99 15.48
C SER A 262 25.50 -19.77 16.57
N GLY A 263 25.82 -19.94 17.85
CA GLY A 263 24.87 -19.77 18.96
C GLY A 263 23.80 -20.86 19.15
N LYS A 264 23.78 -21.95 18.37
CA LYS A 264 22.78 -23.04 18.51
C LYS A 264 22.54 -23.50 19.95
N SER A 265 23.61 -23.84 20.67
CA SER A 265 23.51 -24.34 22.04
C SER A 265 22.98 -23.27 22.99
N THR A 266 23.35 -22.00 22.78
CA THR A 266 22.86 -20.84 23.52
C THR A 266 21.36 -20.63 23.30
N TYR A 267 20.91 -20.74 22.04
CA TYR A 267 19.49 -20.65 21.68
C TYR A 267 18.70 -21.80 22.31
N LEU A 268 19.13 -23.05 22.12
CA LEU A 268 18.47 -24.24 22.68
C LEU A 268 18.40 -24.18 24.21
N PHE A 269 19.45 -23.72 24.89
CA PHE A 269 19.43 -23.56 26.34
C PHE A 269 18.45 -22.48 26.80
N ALA A 270 18.44 -21.32 26.13
CA ALA A 270 17.51 -20.24 26.43
C ALA A 270 16.05 -20.64 26.17
N ASP A 271 15.77 -21.33 25.07
CA ASP A 271 14.45 -21.89 24.76
C ASP A 271 14.00 -22.93 25.81
N MET A 272 14.84 -23.91 26.12
CA MET A 272 14.56 -24.90 27.18
C MET A 272 14.25 -24.23 28.53
N MET A 273 15.01 -23.20 28.92
CA MET A 273 14.77 -22.46 30.16
C MET A 273 13.43 -21.72 30.14
N ARG A 274 13.05 -21.10 29.01
CA ARG A 274 11.73 -20.45 28.86
C ARG A 274 10.60 -21.49 28.91
N LYS A 275 10.70 -22.59 28.16
CA LYS A 275 9.71 -23.69 28.18
C LYS A 275 9.55 -24.25 29.61
N TRP A 276 10.64 -24.40 30.37
CA TRP A 276 10.60 -24.80 31.77
C TRP A 276 9.93 -23.76 32.69
N GLN A 277 10.23 -22.47 32.53
CA GLN A 277 9.56 -21.38 33.26
C GLN A 277 8.05 -21.33 33.02
N PHE A 278 7.62 -21.65 31.80
CA PHE A 278 6.20 -21.83 31.43
C PHE A 278 5.61 -23.18 31.91
N GLY A 279 6.27 -23.87 32.86
CA GLY A 279 5.78 -25.07 33.52
C GLY A 279 5.96 -26.37 32.72
N ARG A 280 6.66 -26.34 31.58
CA ARG A 280 6.81 -27.52 30.72
C ARG A 280 7.95 -28.43 31.17
N ARG A 281 7.76 -29.73 30.98
CA ARG A 281 8.78 -30.74 31.27
C ARG A 281 9.84 -30.77 30.16
N VAL A 282 11.07 -30.41 30.50
CA VAL A 282 12.23 -30.49 29.60
C VAL A 282 13.05 -31.74 29.94
N ILE A 283 13.51 -32.45 28.91
CA ILE A 283 14.49 -33.55 29.02
C ILE A 283 15.58 -33.29 27.98
N ALA A 284 16.80 -33.02 28.43
CA ALA A 284 17.95 -32.79 27.56
C ALA A 284 18.79 -34.07 27.46
N ILE A 285 19.19 -34.43 26.23
CA ILE A 285 20.14 -35.51 25.96
C ILE A 285 21.38 -34.87 25.34
N ASP A 286 22.40 -34.61 26.16
CA ASP A 286 23.67 -34.02 25.72
C ASP A 286 24.82 -35.04 25.90
N PRO A 287 25.22 -35.77 24.84
CA PRO A 287 26.31 -36.73 24.90
C PRO A 287 27.71 -36.07 25.01
N LYS A 288 27.81 -34.74 25.00
CA LYS A 288 29.07 -33.99 25.11
C LYS A 288 29.20 -33.20 26.43
N GLY A 289 28.14 -33.10 27.23
CA GLY A 289 28.16 -32.50 28.57
C GLY A 289 28.41 -30.99 28.61
N GLY A 290 27.97 -30.25 27.58
CA GLY A 290 28.03 -28.79 27.54
C GLY A 290 26.88 -28.12 28.31
N ALA A 291 25.68 -28.70 28.29
CA ALA A 291 24.48 -28.12 28.91
C ALA A 291 24.45 -28.16 30.45
N THR A 292 25.40 -28.85 31.09
CA THR A 292 25.51 -28.97 32.57
C THR A 292 26.59 -28.06 33.18
N ARG A 293 27.17 -27.14 32.38
CA ARG A 293 28.28 -26.26 32.81
C ARG A 293 28.02 -24.76 32.59
N SER A 294 26.81 -24.38 32.17
CA SER A 294 26.38 -23.03 31.85
C SER A 294 25.20 -22.60 32.72
#